data_AF-A0A7C0WWV1-F1
#
_entry.id   AF-A0A7C0WWV1-F1
#
_cell.length_a   1.000
_cell.length_b   1.000
_cell.length_c   1.000
_cell.angle_alpha   90.00
_cell.angle_beta   90.00
_cell.angle_gamma   90.00
#
_symmetry.space_group_name_H-M   'P 1'
#
loop_
_entity.id
_entity.type
_entity.pdbx_description
1 polymer ?
#
loop_
_entity_poly.entity_id
_entity_poly.type
_entity_poly.pdbx_seq_one_letter_code
_entity_poly.pdbx_strand_id
1 'polypeptide(L)' 'MSTLKKHYESACRPQLQEQLNYKNVMEIPRLEKVVLNMGLGEAVQNPKVVDSAAQELSLIAGQKS' A
#
# COMPACT_ATOMS: atom_id res chain seq x y z
N MET A 1 3.12 -6.10 16.96
CA MET A 1 3.42 -6.30 15.53
C MET A 1 2.12 -6.61 14.79
N SER A 2 1.87 -5.93 13.67
CA SER A 2 0.66 -6.13 12.85
C SER A 2 0.60 -7.55 12.25
N THR A 3 -0.60 -8.07 12.06
CA THR A 3 -0.85 -9.43 11.54
C THR A 3 -0.17 -9.67 10.19
N LEU A 4 -0.22 -8.68 9.29
CA LEU A 4 0.43 -8.75 7.96
C LEU A 4 1.95 -8.81 8.05
N LYS A 5 2.56 -8.02 8.95
CA LYS A 5 4.02 -8.05 9.14
C LYS A 5 4.49 -9.41 9.62
N LYS A 6 3.77 -10.01 10.58
CA LYS A 6 4.07 -11.36 11.06
C LYS A 6 3.96 -12.40 9.94
N HIS A 7 2.90 -12.34 9.15
CA HIS A 7 2.70 -13.26 8.02
C HIS A 7 3.82 -13.15 6.98
N TYR A 8 4.23 -11.93 6.65
CA TYR A 8 5.37 -11.70 5.75
C TYR A 8 6.66 -12.31 6.29
N GLU A 9 6.98 -12.06 7.57
CA GLU A 9 8.20 -12.56 8.20
C GLU A 9 8.22 -14.09 8.35
N SER A 10 7.08 -14.72 8.66
CA SER A 10 7.00 -16.15 8.96
C SER A 10 6.77 -17.04 7.75
N ALA A 11 6.07 -16.55 6.72
CA ALA A 11 5.63 -17.38 5.60
C ALA A 11 6.17 -16.87 4.25
N CYS A 12 5.92 -15.59 3.91
CA CYS A 12 6.28 -15.08 2.59
C CYS A 12 7.80 -14.98 2.38
N ARG A 13 8.53 -14.48 3.38
CA ARG A 13 9.99 -14.26 3.27
C ARG A 13 10.79 -15.55 3.05
N PRO A 14 10.55 -16.66 3.80
CA PRO A 14 11.18 -17.95 3.51
C PRO A 14 10.84 -18.49 2.11
N GLN A 15 9.56 -18.43 1.72
CA GLN A 15 9.11 -18.90 0.41
C GLN A 15 9.77 -18.15 -0.74
N LEU A 16 9.88 -16.81 -0.64
CA LEU A 16 10.55 -15.99 -1.64
C LEU A 16 12.06 -16.27 -1.71
N GLN A 17 12.70 -16.54 -0.56
CA GLN A 17 14.11 -16.89 -0.53
C GLN A 17 14.40 -18.21 -1.27
N GLU A 18 13.56 -19.21 -1.06
CA GLU A 18 13.68 -20.52 -1.73
C GLU A 18 13.33 -20.43 -3.22
N GLN A 19 12.23 -19.77 -3.58
CA GLN A 19 11.78 -19.68 -4.98
C GLN A 19 12.74 -18.89 -5.86
N LEU A 20 13.36 -17.84 -5.31
CA LEU A 20 14.22 -16.91 -6.07
C LEU A 20 15.72 -17.13 -5.77
N ASN A 21 16.05 -18.13 -4.94
CA ASN A 21 17.41 -18.51 -4.55
C ASN A 21 18.27 -17.34 -4.06
N TYR A 22 17.69 -16.45 -3.25
CA TYR A 22 18.43 -15.32 -2.66
C TYR A 22 19.47 -15.82 -1.65
N LYS A 23 20.71 -15.36 -1.81
CA LYS A 23 21.83 -15.70 -0.91
C LYS A 23 21.86 -14.78 0.30
N ASN A 24 21.45 -13.53 0.12
CA ASN A 24 21.40 -12.56 1.19
C ASN A 24 19.93 -12.28 1.58
N VAL A 25 19.67 -12.37 2.87
CA VAL A 25 18.36 -12.09 3.47
C VAL A 25 17.85 -10.67 3.13
N MET A 26 18.77 -9.73 2.97
CA MET A 26 18.43 -8.33 2.66
C MET A 26 18.02 -8.11 1.20
N GLU A 27 18.22 -9.11 0.32
CA GLU A 27 17.78 -9.06 -1.08
C GLU A 27 16.30 -9.39 -1.24
N ILE A 28 15.68 -9.97 -0.20
CA ILE A 28 14.29 -10.40 -0.26
C ILE A 28 13.37 -9.16 -0.37
N PRO A 29 12.51 -9.06 -1.41
CA PRO A 29 11.69 -7.88 -1.67
C PRO A 29 10.76 -7.54 -0.52
N ARG A 30 10.74 -6.25 -0.12
CA ARG A 30 9.88 -5.72 0.95
C ARG A 30 8.87 -4.71 0.42
N LEU A 31 7.73 -4.60 1.10
CA LEU A 31 6.76 -3.53 0.83
C LEU A 31 7.31 -2.20 1.35
N GLU A 32 7.57 -1.25 0.46
CA GLU A 32 8.08 0.08 0.82
C GLU A 32 6.94 1.06 1.11
N LYS A 33 5.99 1.20 0.19
CA LYS A 33 4.82 2.08 0.34
C LYS A 33 3.67 1.61 -0.53
N VAL A 34 2.46 2.00 -0.16
CA VAL A 34 1.25 1.86 -0.98
C VAL A 34 0.73 3.27 -1.23
N VAL A 35 0.59 3.65 -2.50
CA VAL A 35 0.06 4.96 -2.90
C VAL A 35 -1.35 4.74 -3.42
N LEU A 36 -2.33 5.42 -2.80
CA LEU A 36 -3.71 5.44 -3.27
C LEU A 36 -3.89 6.66 -4.16
N ASN A 37 -4.47 6.43 -5.35
CA ASN A 37 -4.74 7.49 -6.32
C ASN A 37 -6.20 7.39 -6.77
N MET A 38 -6.86 8.53 -6.91
CA MET A 38 -8.22 8.63 -7.43
C MET A 38 -8.24 9.60 -8.61
N GLY A 39 -8.58 9.10 -9.79
CA GLY A 39 -8.76 9.92 -10.98
C GLY A 39 -10.12 10.61 -10.95
N LEU A 40 -10.12 11.94 -10.83
CA LEU A 40 -11.36 12.73 -10.73
C LEU A 40 -11.84 13.35 -12.04
N GLY A 41 -11.11 13.17 -13.16
CA GLY A 41 -11.58 13.49 -14.52
C GLY A 41 -12.34 14.82 -14.65
N GLU A 42 -13.53 14.78 -15.24
CA GLU A 42 -14.42 15.94 -15.42
C GLU A 42 -14.91 16.56 -14.10
N ALA A 43 -14.87 15.81 -13.00
CA ALA A 43 -15.28 16.28 -11.68
C ALA A 43 -14.29 17.30 -11.06
N VAL A 44 -13.11 17.48 -11.65
CA VAL A 44 -12.18 18.57 -11.27
C VAL A 44 -12.80 19.95 -11.47
N GLN A 45 -13.75 20.09 -12.41
CA GLN A 45 -14.44 21.37 -12.64
C GLN A 45 -15.38 21.76 -11.48
N ASN A 46 -15.73 20.81 -10.61
CA ASN A 46 -16.54 21.06 -9.42
C ASN A 46 -15.72 20.85 -8.14
N PRO A 47 -15.23 21.93 -7.51
CA PRO A 47 -14.39 21.85 -6.30
C PRO A 47 -14.99 21.02 -5.17
N LYS A 48 -16.33 21.02 -5.02
CA LYS A 48 -17.01 20.25 -3.96
C LYS A 48 -16.83 18.74 -4.11
N VAL A 49 -16.71 18.25 -5.35
CA VAL A 49 -16.54 16.81 -5.59
C VAL A 49 -15.11 16.39 -5.26
N VAL A 50 -14.13 17.25 -5.52
CA VAL A 50 -12.74 17.04 -5.13
C VAL A 50 -12.60 16.97 -3.61
N ASP A 51 -13.24 17.89 -2.89
CA ASP A 51 -13.23 17.90 -1.43
C ASP A 51 -13.90 16.65 -0.84
N SER A 52 -15.04 16.22 -1.41
CA SER A 52 -15.73 14.99 -0.99
C SER A 52 -14.86 13.76 -1.22
N ALA A 53 -14.24 13.64 -2.39
CA ALA A 53 -13.36 12.54 -2.74
C ALA A 53 -12.14 12.46 -1.82
N ALA A 54 -11.55 13.61 -1.47
CA ALA A 54 -10.44 13.67 -0.52
C ALA A 54 -10.87 13.24 0.89
N GLN A 55 -12.07 13.61 1.33
CA GLN A 55 -12.63 13.16 2.62
C GLN A 55 -12.89 11.66 2.62
N GLU A 56 -13.48 11.12 1.57
CA GLU A 56 -13.73 9.68 1.43
C GLU A 56 -12.43 8.87 1.44
N LEU A 57 -11.42 9.29 0.67
CA LEU A 57 -10.09 8.69 0.70
C LEU A 57 -9.46 8.76 2.09
N SER A 58 -9.63 9.88 2.78
CA SER A 58 -9.10 10.05 4.13
C SER A 58 -9.77 9.09 5.13
N LEU A 59 -11.08 8.87 5.00
CA LEU A 59 -11.83 7.90 5.80
C LEU A 59 -11.39 6.45 5.51
N ILE A 60 -11.15 6.12 4.24
CA ILE A 60 -10.71 4.77 3.83
C ILE A 60 -9.28 4.50 4.29
N ALA A 61 -8.35 5.43 4.00
CA ALA A 61 -6.93 5.26 4.31
C ALA A 61 -6.62 5.47 5.80
N GLY A 62 -7.53 6.10 6.55
CA GLY A 62 -7.28 6.55 7.92
C GLY A 62 -6.17 7.59 8.02
N GLN A 63 -5.82 8.22 6.90
CA GLN A 63 -4.74 9.19 6.76
C GLN A 63 -5.30 10.42 6.05
N LYS A 64 -5.06 11.61 6.61
CA LYS A 64 -5.46 12.85 5.97
C LYS A 64 -4.67 13.01 4.67
N SER A 65 -5.40 13.07 3.55
CA SER A 65 -4.86 13.34 2.20
C SER A 65 -4.49 14.80 2.04
#